data_AF-Q7YGG0-F1
#
_entry.id   AF-Q7YGG0-F1
#
_cell.length_a   1.000
_cell.length_b   1.000
_cell.length_c   1.000
_cell.angle_alpha   90.00
_cell.angle_beta   90.00
_cell.angle_gamma   90.00
#
_symmetry.space_group_name_H-M   'P 1'
#
loop_
_entity.id
_entity.type
_entity.pdbx_description
1 polymer ?
#
loop_
_entity_poly.entity_id
_entity_poly.type
_entity_poly.pdbx_seq_one_letter_code
_entity_poly.pdbx_strand_id
1 'polypeptide(L)'
;YFSYKDILGFAILLALLALLSTFAPNLLGDPDNFTPANPLVTPPHIKPEWYFLFAYAILRSIPNKLGGVLALLFSIMILLLMPFLHTSNQRTL
;
A
#
# COMPACT_ATOMS: atom_id res chain seq x y z
N TYR A 1 -12.26 17.30 -24.12
CA TYR A 1 -12.77 17.22 -22.73
C TYR A 1 -11.85 16.39 -21.85
N PHE A 2 -11.76 15.06 -22.02
CA PHE A 2 -10.90 14.20 -21.19
C PHE A 2 -9.42 14.62 -21.16
N SER A 3 -8.84 15.04 -22.29
CA SER A 3 -7.46 15.54 -22.31
C SER A 3 -7.21 16.71 -21.34
N TYR A 4 -8.14 17.67 -21.24
CA TYR A 4 -8.02 18.78 -20.28
C TYR A 4 -8.18 18.30 -18.83
N LYS A 5 -9.08 17.34 -18.59
CA LYS A 5 -9.27 16.71 -17.28
C LYS A 5 -8.02 15.94 -16.83
N ASP A 6 -7.39 15.21 -17.74
CA ASP A 6 -6.19 14.41 -17.47
C ASP A 6 -4.98 15.31 -17.22
N ILE A 7 -4.82 16.38 -18.00
CA ILE A 7 -3.77 17.39 -17.77
C ILE A 7 -3.94 18.02 -16.38
N LEU A 8 -5.16 18.37 -16.00
CA LEU A 8 -5.43 18.91 -14.65
C LEU A 8 -5.09 17.88 -13.56
N GLY A 9 -5.48 16.62 -13.73
CA GLY A 9 -5.15 15.55 -12.78
C GLY A 9 -3.65 15.34 -12.64
N PHE A 10 -2.91 15.37 -13.76
CA PHE A 10 -1.46 15.24 -13.75
C PHE A 10 -0.77 16.45 -13.11
N ALA A 11 -1.28 17.67 -13.35
CA ALA A 11 -0.78 18.87 -12.70
C ALA A 11 -0.92 18.80 -11.17
N ILE A 12 -2.05 18.29 -10.68
CA ILE A 12 -2.27 18.08 -9.24
C ILE A 12 -1.31 17.00 -8.70
N LEU A 13 -1.17 15.86 -9.40
CA LEU A 13 -0.25 14.79 -9.01
C LEU A 13 1.19 15.31 -8.87
N LEU A 14 1.68 16.04 -9.87
CA LEU A 14 3.02 16.60 -9.86
C LEU A 14 3.20 17.66 -8.77
N ALA A 15 2.20 18.51 -8.54
CA ALA A 15 2.26 19.49 -7.47
C ALA A 15 2.38 18.82 -6.10
N LEU A 16 1.58 17.78 -5.82
CA LEU A 16 1.65 17.03 -4.56
C LEU A 16 3.00 16.31 -4.41
N LEU A 17 3.50 15.69 -5.48
CA LEU A 17 4.80 15.03 -5.48
C LEU A 17 5.94 16.03 -5.22
N ALA A 18 5.90 17.20 -5.87
CA ALA A 18 6.90 18.25 -5.68
C ALA A 18 6.87 18.78 -4.24
N LEU A 19 5.67 19.00 -3.67
CA LEU A 19 5.54 19.42 -2.28
C LEU A 19 6.16 18.40 -1.32
N LEU A 20 5.86 17.11 -1.51
CA LEU A 20 6.40 16.05 -0.66
C LEU A 20 7.92 15.95 -0.79
N SER A 21 8.46 15.93 -2.01
CA SER A 21 9.90 15.75 -2.23
C SER A 21 10.74 16.94 -1.78
N THR A 22 10.22 18.17 -1.91
CA THR A 22 10.98 19.38 -1.57
C THR A 22 10.85 19.78 -0.11
N PHE A 23 9.65 19.67 0.49
CA PHE A 23 9.42 20.13 1.86
C PHE A 23 9.51 19.02 2.90
N ALA A 24 9.24 17.75 2.53
CA ALA A 24 9.19 16.65 3.49
C ALA A 24 9.62 15.29 2.89
N PRO A 25 10.82 15.18 2.31
CA PRO A 25 11.24 14.01 1.52
C PRO A 25 11.22 12.69 2.29
N ASN A 26 11.44 12.74 3.60
CA ASN A 26 11.52 11.56 4.46
C ASN A 26 10.23 11.31 5.26
N LEU A 27 9.16 12.07 5.03
CA LEU A 27 7.92 11.97 5.81
C LEU A 27 7.27 10.59 5.74
N LEU A 28 7.37 9.94 4.59
CA LEU A 28 6.80 8.60 4.33
C LEU A 28 7.82 7.47 4.52
N GLY A 29 9.07 7.80 4.84
CA GLY A 29 10.15 6.83 5.03
C GLY A 29 10.28 6.38 6.49
N ASP A 30 11.08 5.34 6.70
CA ASP A 30 11.45 4.87 8.04
C ASP A 30 12.90 5.30 8.37
N PRO A 31 13.17 5.93 9.53
CA PRO A 31 14.52 6.32 9.91
C PRO A 31 15.50 5.14 10.00
N ASP A 32 15.03 3.91 10.30
CA ASP A 32 15.89 2.74 10.43
C ASP A 32 16.59 2.40 9.10
N ASN A 33 15.99 2.76 7.95
CA ASN A 33 16.56 2.53 6.61
C ASN A 33 17.78 3.41 6.29
N PHE A 34 18.11 4.41 7.11
CA PHE A 34 19.35 5.17 6.98
C PHE A 34 20.55 4.49 7.65
N THR A 35 20.32 3.45 8.45
CA THR A 35 21.39 2.63 9.01
C THR A 35 21.74 1.49 8.04
N PRO A 36 23.03 1.19 7.80
CA PRO A 36 23.41 0.05 6.96
C PRO A 36 22.87 -1.26 7.52
N ALA A 37 22.41 -2.15 6.63
CA ALA A 37 21.82 -3.43 7.01
C ALA A 37 22.82 -4.30 7.79
N ASN A 38 22.38 -4.84 8.93
CA ASN A 38 23.13 -5.79 9.74
C ASN A 38 22.38 -7.14 9.84
N PRO A 39 22.86 -8.21 9.19
CA PRO A 39 22.19 -9.51 9.21
C PRO A 39 22.06 -10.15 10.60
N LEU A 40 22.86 -9.70 11.58
CA LEU A 40 22.87 -10.25 12.94
C LEU A 40 21.93 -9.51 13.90
N VAL A 41 21.34 -8.38 13.49
CA VAL A 41 20.54 -7.52 14.37
C VAL A 41 19.23 -7.13 13.68
N THR A 42 18.11 -7.48 14.28
CA THR A 42 16.78 -7.03 13.83
C THR A 42 16.32 -5.82 14.65
N PRO A 43 15.90 -4.71 14.00
CA PRO A 43 15.30 -3.58 14.70
C PRO A 43 14.05 -3.99 15.51
N PRO A 44 13.80 -3.38 16.68
CA PRO A 44 12.73 -3.79 17.58
C PRO A 44 11.31 -3.56 17.01
N HIS A 45 11.12 -2.55 16.15
CA HIS A 45 9.83 -2.19 15.57
C HIS A 45 9.80 -2.36 14.05
N ILE A 46 10.43 -3.43 13.54
CA ILE A 46 10.47 -3.72 12.10
C ILE A 46 9.06 -3.78 11.50
N LYS A 47 8.84 -2.96 10.47
CA LYS A 47 7.60 -2.86 9.72
C LYS A 47 7.93 -2.61 8.24
N PRO A 48 7.05 -3.01 7.32
CA PRO A 48 7.21 -2.63 5.93
C PRO A 48 6.82 -1.16 5.72
N GLU A 49 7.00 -0.68 4.49
CA GLU A 49 6.54 0.64 4.09
C GLU A 49 5.02 0.79 4.25
N TRP A 50 4.58 2.05 4.38
CA TRP A 50 3.21 2.39 4.77
C TRP A 50 2.13 1.75 3.90
N TYR A 51 2.36 1.64 2.59
CA TYR A 51 1.40 1.06 1.64
C TYR A 51 1.22 -0.46 1.80
N PHE A 52 2.13 -1.16 2.51
CA PHE A 52 2.00 -2.58 2.83
C PHE A 52 1.44 -2.84 4.24
N LEU A 53 1.22 -1.81 5.06
CA LEU A 53 0.79 -2.00 6.44
C LEU A 53 -0.57 -2.72 6.57
N PHE A 54 -1.50 -2.52 5.64
CA PHE A 54 -2.79 -3.23 5.65
C PHE A 54 -2.58 -4.75 5.51
N ALA A 55 -1.71 -5.16 4.59
CA ALA A 55 -1.42 -6.55 4.28
C ALA A 55 -0.61 -7.20 5.42
N TYR A 56 0.33 -6.44 6.00
CA TYR A 56 1.09 -6.85 7.17
C TYR A 56 0.22 -7.03 8.42
N ALA A 57 -0.80 -6.19 8.61
CA ALA A 57 -1.77 -6.37 9.67
C ALA A 57 -2.58 -7.67 9.50
N ILE A 58 -3.03 -7.97 8.28
CA ILE A 58 -3.71 -9.24 7.97
C ILE A 58 -2.79 -10.43 8.26
N LEU A 59 -1.54 -10.39 7.82
CA LEU A 59 -0.56 -11.46 8.05
C LEU A 59 -0.37 -11.76 9.55
N ARG A 60 -0.24 -10.72 10.40
CA ARG A 60 -0.05 -10.87 11.84
C ARG A 60 -1.31 -11.23 12.63
N SER A 61 -2.49 -11.07 12.04
CA SER A 61 -3.76 -11.40 12.70
C SER A 61 -3.99 -12.91 12.83
N ILE A 62 -3.30 -13.73 12.04
CA ILE A 62 -3.46 -15.19 12.00
C ILE A 62 -2.27 -15.84 12.72
N PRO A 63 -2.47 -16.53 13.86
CA PRO A 63 -1.41 -17.21 14.61
C PRO A 63 -0.98 -18.54 13.98
N ASN A 64 -0.89 -18.60 12.65
CA ASN A 64 -0.43 -19.75 11.89
C ASN A 64 0.40 -19.27 10.68
N LYS A 65 1.60 -19.84 10.49
CA LYS A 65 2.51 -19.41 9.43
C LYS A 65 1.93 -19.58 8.02
N LEU A 66 1.35 -20.74 7.71
CA LEU A 66 0.75 -21.01 6.39
C LEU A 66 -0.52 -20.18 6.20
N GLY A 67 -1.39 -20.15 7.22
CA GLY A 67 -2.65 -19.40 7.19
C GLY A 67 -2.44 -17.90 6.97
N GLY A 68 -1.46 -17.30 7.66
CA GLY A 68 -1.10 -15.89 7.47
C GLY A 68 -0.62 -15.59 6.05
N VAL A 69 0.23 -16.44 5.47
CA VAL A 69 0.73 -16.26 4.10
C VAL A 69 -0.39 -16.42 3.08
N LEU A 70 -1.29 -17.40 3.26
CA LEU A 70 -2.46 -17.57 2.40
C LEU A 70 -3.39 -16.36 2.50
N ALA A 71 -3.67 -15.86 3.70
CA ALA A 71 -4.50 -14.68 3.89
C ALA A 71 -3.89 -13.41 3.28
N LEU A 72 -2.57 -13.24 3.37
CA LEU A 72 -1.86 -12.16 2.70
C LEU A 72 -2.10 -12.21 1.17
N LEU A 73 -1.93 -13.39 0.57
CA LEU A 73 -2.16 -13.59 -0.86
C LEU A 73 -3.62 -13.35 -1.24
N PHE A 74 -4.57 -13.86 -0.45
CA PHE A 74 -5.99 -13.64 -0.66
C PHE A 74 -6.44 -12.19 -0.45
N SER A 75 -5.73 -11.38 0.36
CA SER A 75 -6.04 -9.96 0.55
C SER A 75 -5.97 -9.14 -0.73
N ILE A 76 -5.17 -9.59 -1.70
CA ILE A 76 -5.05 -8.99 -3.03
C ILE A 76 -5.91 -9.77 -4.04
N MET A 77 -5.85 -11.11 -4.03
CA MET A 77 -6.59 -11.93 -5.00
C MET A 77 -8.11 -11.82 -4.86
N ILE A 78 -8.64 -11.42 -3.71
CA ILE A 78 -10.08 -11.18 -3.53
C ILE A 78 -10.63 -10.15 -4.53
N LEU A 79 -9.80 -9.23 -5.03
CA LEU A 79 -10.20 -8.27 -6.07
C LEU A 79 -10.65 -8.96 -7.37
N LEU A 80 -10.10 -10.14 -7.68
CA LEU A 80 -10.51 -10.93 -8.85
C LEU A 80 -11.89 -11.59 -8.66
N LEU A 81 -12.32 -11.78 -7.41
CA LEU A 81 -13.63 -12.32 -7.08
C LEU A 81 -14.73 -11.26 -7.10
N MET A 82 -14.37 -9.97 -7.04
CA MET A 82 -15.34 -8.86 -6.99
C MET A 82 -16.46 -8.94 -8.05
N PRO A 83 -16.18 -9.25 -9.34
CA PRO A 83 -17.25 -9.35 -10.34
C PRO A 83 -18.22 -10.50 -10.08
N PHE A 84 -17.75 -11.61 -9.50
CA PHE A 84 -18.58 -12.78 -9.19
C PHE A 84 -19.38 -12.60 -7.89
N LEU A 85 -18.90 -11.73 -6.99
CA LEU A 85 -19.55 -11.41 -5.72
C LEU A 85 -20.63 -10.33 -5.85
N HIS A 86 -20.72 -9.65 -7.00
CA HIS A 86 -21.71 -8.60 -7.24
C HIS A 86 -23.12 -9.20 -7.44
N THR A 87 -24.00 -9.00 -6.46
CA THR A 87 -25.38 -9.52 -6.47
C THR A 87 -26.44 -8.49 -6.84
N SER A 88 -26.08 -7.20 -6.89
CA SER A 88 -27.05 -6.15 -7.19
C SER A 88 -27.47 -6.20 -8.67
N ASN A 89 -28.78 -6.06 -8.91
CA ASN A 89 -29.33 -5.92 -10.26
C ASN A 89 -28.94 -4.61 -10.96
N GLN A 90 -28.32 -3.68 -10.22
CA GLN A 90 -27.91 -2.37 -10.72
C GLN A 90 -26.39 -2.25 -10.74
N ARG A 91 -25.87 -1.64 -11.80
CA ARG A 91 -24.51 -1.09 -11.86
C ARG A 91 -24.61 0.44 -11.74
N THR A 92 -23.70 1.04 -10.98
CA THR A 92 -23.58 2.50 -10.94
C THR A 92 -23.24 3.05 -12.32
N LEU A 93 -23.90 4.15 -12.70
CA LEU A 93 -23.67 4.87 -13.95
C LEU A 93 -22.29 5.54 -13.98
#